data_AF-A0A2G5TNU6-F1
#
_entry.id   AF-A0A2G5TNU6-F1
#
_cell.length_a   1.000
_cell.length_b   1.000
_cell.length_c   1.000
_cell.angle_alpha   90.00
_cell.angle_beta   90.00
_cell.angle_gamma   90.00
#
_symmetry.space_group_name_H-M   'P 1'
#
loop_
_entity.id
_entity.type
_entity.pdbx_description
1 polymer ?
#
loop_
_entity_poly.entity_id
_entity_poly.type
_entity_poly.pdbx_seq_one_letter_code
_entity_poly.pdbx_strand_id
1 'polypeptide(L)'
;MFSKIFSVFLVEIQQLLAEVADLVSELLAAISKILNNLQSVFDQLSDILNDKDLSLEKRTEAINDLKQQFPVEIDTIYYIASQVEKALQGGNGGVVPELPEVPSVPETPEIPV
;
A
#
# COMPACT_ATOMS: atom_id res chain seq x y z
N MET A 1 -9.53 52.28 -19.55
CA MET A 1 -9.35 51.04 -20.36
C MET A 1 -8.41 50.06 -19.67
N PHE A 2 -7.20 50.47 -19.27
CA PHE A 2 -6.22 49.64 -18.53
C PHE A 2 -6.73 49.00 -17.23
N SER A 3 -7.50 49.72 -16.41
CA SER A 3 -8.04 49.18 -15.15
C SER A 3 -9.01 48.00 -15.36
N LYS A 4 -9.77 47.96 -16.47
CA LYS A 4 -10.67 46.84 -16.77
C LYS A 4 -9.89 45.59 -17.21
N ILE A 5 -8.85 45.76 -18.02
CA ILE A 5 -8.02 44.63 -18.50
C ILE A 5 -7.24 44.00 -17.34
N PHE A 6 -6.65 44.83 -16.46
CA PHE A 6 -5.96 44.36 -15.27
C PHE A 6 -6.90 43.61 -14.30
N SER A 7 -8.14 44.09 -14.14
CA SER A 7 -9.15 43.41 -13.33
C SER A 7 -9.57 42.04 -13.90
N VAL A 8 -9.69 41.90 -15.22
CA VAL A 8 -10.05 40.63 -15.86
C VAL A 8 -8.93 39.60 -15.69
N PHE A 9 -7.68 40.00 -15.94
CA PHE A 9 -6.52 39.12 -15.79
C PHE A 9 -6.34 38.62 -14.35
N LEU A 10 -6.57 39.48 -13.36
CA LEU A 10 -6.48 39.10 -11.95
C LEU A 10 -7.54 38.04 -11.58
N VAL A 11 -8.76 38.16 -12.13
CA VAL A 11 -9.84 37.18 -11.92
C VAL A 11 -9.50 35.83 -12.55
N GLU A 12 -8.97 35.80 -13.76
CA GLU A 12 -8.56 34.56 -14.44
C GLU A 12 -7.47 33.81 -13.65
N ILE A 13 -6.47 34.52 -13.13
CA ILE A 13 -5.42 33.92 -12.30
C ILE A 13 -6.00 33.38 -10.98
N GLN A 14 -6.94 34.09 -10.36
CA GLN A 14 -7.61 33.60 -9.14
C GLN A 14 -8.43 32.34 -9.39
N GLN A 15 -9.13 32.26 -10.53
CA GLN A 15 -9.89 31.07 -10.91
C GLN A 15 -8.97 29.88 -11.15
N LEU A 16 -7.88 30.07 -11.91
CA LEU A 16 -6.92 29.00 -12.15
C LEU A 16 -6.28 28.49 -10.85
N LEU A 17 -5.93 29.40 -9.92
CA LEU A 17 -5.38 29.02 -8.62
C LEU A 17 -6.40 28.22 -7.78
N ALA A 18 -7.69 28.59 -7.83
CA ALA A 18 -8.73 27.85 -7.14
C ALA A 18 -8.91 26.44 -7.72
N GLU A 19 -8.99 26.31 -9.05
CA GLU A 19 -9.12 25.01 -9.72
C GLU A 19 -7.93 24.09 -9.41
N VAL A 20 -6.70 24.61 -9.38
CA VAL A 20 -5.53 23.84 -9.00
C VAL A 20 -5.59 23.41 -7.53
N ALA A 21 -6.04 24.29 -6.64
CA ALA A 21 -6.18 23.97 -5.22
C ALA A 21 -7.23 22.89 -4.96
N ASP A 22 -8.36 22.95 -5.68
CA ASP A 22 -9.42 21.95 -5.62
C ASP A 22 -8.91 20.59 -6.12
N LEU A 23 -8.21 20.57 -7.26
CA LEU A 23 -7.63 19.33 -7.79
C LEU A 23 -6.60 18.70 -6.85
N VAL A 24 -5.75 19.51 -6.21
CA VAL A 24 -4.81 19.02 -5.19
C VAL A 24 -5.55 18.46 -3.99
N SER A 25 -6.62 19.11 -3.55
CA SER A 25 -7.43 18.64 -2.42
C SER A 25 -8.11 17.31 -2.73
N GLU A 26 -8.69 17.16 -3.93
CA GLU A 26 -9.29 15.91 -4.41
C GLU A 26 -8.25 14.78 -4.51
N LEU A 27 -7.07 15.07 -5.04
CA LEU A 27 -5.97 14.11 -5.14
C LEU A 27 -5.54 13.61 -3.75
N LEU A 28 -5.33 14.52 -2.79
CA LEU A 28 -4.95 14.17 -1.42
C LEU A 28 -6.03 13.35 -0.71
N ALA A 29 -7.30 13.67 -0.94
CA ALA A 29 -8.43 12.91 -0.41
C ALA A 29 -8.48 11.48 -1.00
N ALA A 30 -8.27 11.34 -2.31
CA ALA A 30 -8.22 10.05 -2.98
C ALA A 30 -7.06 9.19 -2.46
N ILE A 31 -5.86 9.77 -2.32
CA ILE A 31 -4.70 9.09 -1.73
C ILE A 31 -5.00 8.64 -0.30
N SER A 32 -5.57 9.52 0.53
CA SER A 32 -5.93 9.19 1.91
C SER A 32 -6.89 8.01 1.99
N LYS A 33 -7.87 7.96 1.08
CA LYS A 33 -8.80 6.83 0.98
C LYS A 33 -8.09 5.52 0.64
N ILE A 34 -7.20 5.53 -0.35
CA ILE A 34 -6.41 4.35 -0.75
C ILE A 34 -5.57 3.85 0.45
N LEU A 35 -4.86 4.76 1.13
CA LEU A 35 -4.03 4.41 2.28
C LEU A 35 -4.84 3.80 3.43
N ASN A 36 -6.03 4.32 3.70
CA ASN A 36 -6.93 3.80 4.74
C ASN A 36 -7.47 2.40 4.41
N ASN A 37 -7.64 2.08 3.12
CA ASN A 37 -8.10 0.75 2.69
C ASN A 37 -6.97 -0.27 2.62
N LEU A 38 -5.72 0.17 2.45
CA LEU A 38 -4.60 -0.69 2.06
C LEU A 38 -4.37 -1.86 3.01
N GLN A 39 -4.44 -1.63 4.33
CA GLN A 39 -4.31 -2.69 5.32
C GLN A 39 -5.41 -3.75 5.17
N SER A 40 -6.67 -3.32 5.12
CA SER A 40 -7.82 -4.24 4.99
C SER A 40 -7.76 -5.05 3.68
N VAL A 41 -7.35 -4.44 2.57
CA VAL A 41 -7.18 -5.13 1.29
C VAL A 41 -6.01 -6.12 1.36
N PHE A 42 -4.92 -5.76 2.02
CA PHE A 42 -3.78 -6.68 2.24
C PHE A 42 -4.20 -7.87 3.09
N ASP A 43 -4.95 -7.67 4.17
CA ASP A 43 -5.46 -8.74 5.03
C ASP A 43 -6.37 -9.69 4.24
N GLN A 44 -7.32 -9.16 3.46
CA GLN A 44 -8.18 -9.97 2.58
C GLN A 44 -7.39 -10.75 1.53
N LEU A 45 -6.39 -10.13 0.90
CA LEU A 45 -5.53 -10.81 -0.06
C LEU A 45 -4.71 -11.92 0.62
N SER A 46 -4.20 -11.65 1.83
CA SER A 46 -3.48 -12.62 2.64
C SER A 46 -4.34 -13.84 2.98
N ASP A 47 -5.60 -13.61 3.38
CA ASP A 47 -6.54 -14.69 3.68
C ASP A 47 -6.80 -15.56 2.45
N ILE A 48 -7.07 -14.95 1.29
CA ILE A 48 -7.25 -15.67 0.01
C ILE A 48 -6.00 -16.48 -0.36
N LEU A 49 -4.82 -15.92 -0.14
CA LEU A 49 -3.54 -16.58 -0.46
C LEU A 49 -3.15 -17.67 0.56
N ASN A 50 -3.65 -17.62 1.78
CA ASN A 50 -3.30 -18.59 2.82
C ASN A 50 -4.36 -19.68 3.04
N ASP A 51 -5.55 -19.54 2.44
CA ASP A 51 -6.59 -20.58 2.47
C ASP A 51 -6.13 -21.86 1.73
N LYS A 52 -5.88 -22.92 2.51
CA LYS A 52 -5.39 -24.22 2.00
C LYS A 52 -6.47 -25.05 1.32
N ASP A 53 -7.74 -24.75 1.57
CA ASP A 53 -8.88 -25.50 1.05
C ASP A 53 -9.36 -24.93 -0.30
N LEU A 54 -8.94 -23.71 -0.62
CA LEU A 54 -9.28 -23.03 -1.87
C LEU A 54 -8.51 -23.59 -3.07
N SER A 55 -9.25 -24.03 -4.10
CA SER A 55 -8.64 -24.42 -5.38
C SER A 55 -7.97 -23.22 -6.07
N LEU A 56 -7.02 -23.49 -6.97
CA LEU A 56 -6.34 -22.44 -7.73
C LEU A 56 -7.32 -21.57 -8.54
N GLU A 57 -8.35 -22.19 -9.12
CA GLU A 57 -9.38 -21.49 -9.89
C GLU A 57 -10.18 -20.55 -8.98
N LYS A 58 -10.63 -21.02 -7.82
CA LYS A 58 -11.39 -20.21 -6.85
C LYS A 58 -10.58 -19.10 -6.23
N ARG A 59 -9.29 -19.34 -6.01
CA ARG A 59 -8.35 -18.30 -5.59
C ARG A 59 -8.20 -17.20 -6.62
N THR A 60 -8.05 -17.57 -7.88
CA THR A 60 -7.92 -16.61 -8.99
C THR A 60 -9.19 -15.75 -9.12
N GLU A 61 -10.37 -16.37 -8.99
CA GLU A 61 -11.67 -15.68 -8.96
C GLU A 61 -11.73 -14.67 -7.80
N ALA A 62 -11.43 -15.10 -6.58
CA ALA A 62 -11.46 -14.24 -5.40
C ALA A 62 -10.48 -13.05 -5.47
N ILE A 63 -9.27 -13.27 -6.01
CA ILE A 63 -8.30 -12.18 -6.24
C ILE A 63 -8.83 -11.20 -7.30
N ASN A 64 -9.46 -11.70 -8.37
CA ASN A 64 -10.04 -10.85 -9.40
C ASN A 64 -11.20 -10.02 -8.85
N ASP A 65 -12.07 -10.60 -8.03
CA ASP A 65 -13.18 -9.90 -7.38
C ASP A 65 -12.66 -8.82 -6.42
N LEU A 66 -11.60 -9.11 -5.67
CA LEU A 66 -10.95 -8.13 -4.80
C LEU A 66 -10.32 -6.99 -5.62
N LYS A 67 -9.69 -7.29 -6.77
CA LYS A 67 -9.14 -6.30 -7.68
C LYS A 67 -10.20 -5.41 -8.34
N GLN A 68 -11.40 -5.94 -8.63
CA GLN A 68 -12.50 -5.13 -9.15
C GLN A 68 -12.98 -4.09 -8.13
N GLN A 69 -12.97 -4.45 -6.85
CA GLN A 69 -13.40 -3.56 -5.77
C GLN A 69 -12.32 -2.53 -5.39
N PHE A 70 -11.05 -2.94 -5.38
CA PHE A 70 -9.91 -2.14 -4.92
C PHE A 70 -8.75 -2.17 -5.92
N PRO A 71 -8.94 -1.62 -7.14
CA PRO A 71 -7.96 -1.77 -8.22
C PRO A 71 -6.62 -1.11 -7.89
N VAL A 72 -6.63 0.07 -7.26
CA VAL A 72 -5.41 0.81 -6.95
C VAL A 72 -4.68 0.18 -5.77
N GLU A 73 -5.40 -0.25 -4.73
CA GLU A 73 -4.83 -0.90 -3.56
C GLU A 73 -4.16 -2.23 -3.93
N ILE A 74 -4.80 -3.06 -4.75
CA ILE A 74 -4.22 -4.33 -5.23
C ILE A 74 -2.96 -4.09 -6.06
N ASP A 75 -3.00 -3.16 -7.02
CA ASP A 75 -1.82 -2.84 -7.83
C ASP A 75 -0.68 -2.27 -6.97
N THR A 76 -1.02 -1.48 -5.93
CA THR A 76 -0.05 -0.96 -4.94
C THR A 76 0.58 -2.08 -4.13
N ILE A 77 -0.20 -3.05 -3.65
CA ILE A 77 0.31 -4.20 -2.91
C ILE A 77 1.25 -5.04 -3.79
N TYR A 78 0.89 -5.31 -5.04
CA TYR A 78 1.76 -6.02 -5.97
C TYR A 78 3.04 -5.23 -6.28
N TYR A 79 2.95 -3.91 -6.42
CA TYR A 79 4.13 -3.07 -6.57
C TYR A 79 5.06 -3.21 -5.36
N ILE A 80 4.54 -3.10 -4.13
CA ILE A 80 5.32 -3.27 -2.90
C ILE A 80 5.97 -4.65 -2.85
N ALA A 81 5.20 -5.72 -3.12
CA ALA A 81 5.72 -7.08 -3.16
C ALA A 81 6.88 -7.23 -4.14
N SER A 82 6.79 -6.62 -5.33
CA SER A 82 7.89 -6.62 -6.31
C SER A 82 9.14 -5.88 -5.81
N GLN A 83 9.00 -4.83 -5.01
CA GLN A 83 10.15 -4.14 -4.42
C GLN A 83 10.79 -4.99 -3.31
N VAL A 84 9.97 -5.67 -2.50
CA VAL A 84 10.45 -6.61 -1.48
C VAL A 84 11.21 -7.75 -2.14
N GLU A 85 10.65 -8.36 -3.18
CA GLU A 85 11.31 -9.41 -3.95
C GLU A 85 12.67 -8.94 -4.48
N LYS A 86 12.75 -7.75 -5.10
CA LYS A 86 14.02 -7.17 -5.57
C LYS A 86 15.02 -6.95 -4.44
N ALA A 87 14.57 -6.45 -3.29
CA ALA A 87 15.42 -6.28 -2.12
C ALA A 87 15.97 -7.62 -1.62
N LEU A 88 15.15 -8.67 -1.64
CA LEU A 88 15.56 -10.03 -1.27
C LEU A 88 16.46 -10.70 -2.32
N GLN A 89 16.29 -10.38 -3.60
CA GLN A 89 17.11 -10.88 -4.71
C GLN A 89 18.42 -10.10 -4.88
N GLY A 90 18.53 -8.88 -4.33
CA GLY A 90 19.66 -7.97 -4.43
C GLY A 90 20.82 -8.23 -3.47
N GLY A 91 20.89 -9.40 -2.85
CA GLY A 91 21.97 -9.79 -1.96
C GLY A 91 23.23 -10.25 -2.70
N ASN A 92 24.05 -9.31 -3.17
CA ASN A 92 25.51 -9.48 -3.03
C ASN A 92 25.84 -9.30 -1.53
N GLY A 93 25.45 -10.27 -0.68
CA GLY A 93 25.76 -10.35 0.75
C GLY A 93 25.38 -9.12 1.59
N GLY A 94 24.23 -9.12 2.27
CA GLY A 94 23.91 -8.04 3.21
C GLY A 94 22.59 -8.22 3.97
N VAL A 95 22.67 -8.99 5.06
CA VAL A 95 21.75 -9.12 6.21
C VAL A 95 20.25 -9.37 5.93
N VAL A 96 19.83 -10.59 6.25
CA VAL A 96 18.49 -10.85 6.78
C VAL A 96 18.31 -9.97 8.02
N PRO A 97 17.21 -9.21 8.19
CA PRO A 97 16.90 -8.62 9.48
C PRO A 97 16.72 -9.77 10.48
N GLU A 98 17.62 -9.89 11.45
CA GLU A 98 17.39 -10.81 12.57
C GLU A 98 16.09 -10.41 13.26
N LEU A 99 15.11 -11.32 13.23
CA LEU A 99 13.97 -11.23 14.14
C LEU A 99 14.55 -11.23 15.56
N PRO A 100 14.07 -10.35 16.48
CA PRO A 100 14.56 -10.36 17.84
C PRO A 100 14.40 -11.77 18.42
N GLU A 101 15.50 -12.36 18.89
CA GLU A 101 15.48 -13.67 19.54
C GLU A 101 14.52 -13.60 20.73
N VAL A 102 13.52 -14.49 20.74
CA VAL A 102 12.72 -14.74 21.93
C VAL A 102 13.68 -15.24 23.00
N PRO A 103 13.76 -14.63 24.20
CA PRO A 103 14.65 -15.10 25.25
C PRO A 103 14.38 -16.57 25.52
N SER A 104 15.37 -17.42 25.31
CA SER A 104 15.31 -18.82 25.70
C SER A 104 15.26 -18.90 27.22
N VAL A 105 14.22 -19.55 27.73
CA VAL A 105 14.11 -19.89 29.15
C VAL A 105 15.28 -20.83 29.46
N PRO A 106 16.08 -20.60 30.53
CA PRO A 106 17.16 -21.52 30.89
C PRO A 106 16.60 -22.91 31.13
N GLU A 107 17.15 -23.92 30.46
CA GLU A 107 16.84 -25.31 30.76
C GLU A 107 17.20 -25.58 32.23
N THR A 108 16.26 -26.19 32.96
CA THR A 108 16.49 -26.58 34.36
C THR A 108 17.56 -27.67 34.38
N PRO A 109 18.63 -27.55 35.19
CA PRO A 109 19.68 -28.56 35.22
C PRO A 109 19.11 -29.94 35.59
N GLU A 110 19.30 -30.93 34.71
CA GLU A 110 18.97 -32.31 35.04
C GLU A 110 19.93 -32.84 36.11
N ILE A 111 19.37 -33.29 37.23
CA ILE A 111 20.12 -33.96 38.29
C ILE A 111 20.39 -35.40 37.83
N PRO A 112 21.65 -35.87 37.76
CA PRO A 112 21.95 -37.24 37.37
C PRO A 112 21.36 -38.22 38.39
N VAL A 113 20.69 -39.27 37.88
CA VAL A 113 20.13 -40.38 38.67
C VAL A 113 21.18 -41.46 38.92
#